data_AF-A0A9E2AYR8-F1
#
_entry.id   AF-A0A9E2AYR8-F1
#
_cell.length_a   1.000
_cell.length_b   1.000
_cell.length_c   1.000
_cell.angle_alpha   90.00
_cell.angle_beta   90.00
_cell.angle_gamma   90.00
#
_symmetry.space_group_name_H-M   'P 1'
#
loop_
_entity.id
_entity.type
_entity.pdbx_description
1 polymer ?
#
loop_
_entity_poly.entity_id
_entity_poly.type
_entity_poly.pdbx_seq_one_letter_code
_entity_poly.pdbx_strand_id
1 'polypeptide(L)' 'MLVRIVKMSFDPSRITDFLSNFEANKKKIRHFEGCQFLELYRDRNDDNIFFTYSYWESEEHLE' A
#
# COMPACT_ATOMS: atom_id res chain seq x y z
N MET A 1 1.10 11.50 -14.39
CA MET A 1 1.69 10.33 -13.70
C MET A 1 2.26 10.78 -12.37
N LEU A 2 1.89 10.12 -11.28
CA LEU A 2 2.32 10.42 -9.92
C LEU A 2 2.84 9.16 -9.25
N VAL A 3 3.82 9.34 -8.37
CA VAL A 3 4.29 8.29 -7.47
C VAL A 3 3.80 8.63 -6.08
N ARG A 4 3.01 7.74 -5.48
CA ARG A 4 2.53 7.89 -4.09
C ARG A 4 3.24 6.88 -3.21
N ILE A 5 3.87 7.40 -2.16
CA ILE A 5 4.50 6.62 -1.10
C ILE A 5 3.76 6.91 0.20
N VAL A 6 3.17 5.89 0.80
CA VAL A 6 2.52 6.01 2.11
C VAL A 6 3.31 5.20 3.11
N LYS A 7 3.77 5.85 4.19
CA LYS A 7 4.36 5.19 5.35
C LYS A 7 3.26 4.91 6.38
N MET A 8 3.19 3.68 6.85
CA MET A 8 2.24 3.23 7.87
C MET A 8 3.00 2.60 9.02
N SER A 9 2.58 2.89 10.24
CA SER A 9 3.04 2.22 11.45
C SER A 9 1.86 1.49 12.07
N PHE A 10 2.02 0.21 12.35
CA PHE A 10 0.97 -0.63 12.94
C PHE A 10 1.29 -0.98 14.38
N ASP A 11 0.25 -1.24 15.17
CA ASP A 11 0.42 -1.98 16.41
C ASP A 11 0.96 -3.40 16.08
N PRO A 12 2.04 -3.88 16.74
CA PRO A 12 2.63 -5.17 16.45
C PRO A 12 1.63 -6.33 16.48
N SER A 13 0.63 -6.26 17.38
CA SER A 13 -0.41 -7.28 17.51
C SER A 13 -1.37 -7.35 16.33
N ARG A 14 -1.40 -6.31 15.48
CA ARG A 14 -2.32 -6.17 14.34
C ARG A 14 -1.64 -6.37 12.98
N ILE A 15 -0.34 -6.66 12.95
CA ILE A 15 0.41 -6.87 11.69
C ILE A 15 -0.19 -8.01 10.87
N THR A 16 -0.48 -9.14 11.49
CA THR A 16 -1.02 -10.32 10.79
C THR A 16 -2.38 -10.02 10.16
N ASP A 17 -3.24 -9.29 10.87
CA ASP A 17 -4.54 -8.83 10.35
C ASP A 17 -4.35 -7.91 9.14
N PHE A 18 -3.42 -6.96 9.24
CA PHE A 18 -3.08 -6.05 8.16
C PHE A 18 -2.60 -6.79 6.91
N LEU A 19 -1.64 -7.70 7.04
CA LEU A 19 -1.10 -8.47 5.91
C LEU A 19 -2.17 -9.32 5.25
N SER A 20 -3.02 -9.98 6.04
CA SER A 20 -4.13 -10.79 5.53
C SER A 20 -5.14 -9.93 4.77
N ASN A 21 -5.49 -8.76 5.33
CA ASN A 21 -6.38 -7.80 4.67
C ASN A 21 -5.77 -7.22 3.39
N PHE A 22 -4.47 -6.91 3.39
CA PHE A 22 -3.76 -6.41 2.22
C PHE A 22 -3.75 -7.46 1.11
N GLU A 23 -3.40 -8.70 1.41
CA GLU A 23 -3.38 -9.80 0.43
C GLU A 23 -4.76 -10.07 -0.17
N ALA A 24 -5.82 -10.02 0.64
CA ALA A 24 -7.19 -10.18 0.19
C ALA A 24 -7.66 -9.05 -0.75
N ASN A 25 -7.17 -7.83 -0.55
CA ASN A 25 -7.67 -6.64 -1.26
C ASN A 25 -6.71 -6.07 -2.32
N LYS A 26 -5.42 -6.46 -2.34
CA LYS A 26 -4.40 -5.89 -3.24
C LYS A 26 -4.80 -5.94 -4.71
N LYS A 27 -5.52 -7.00 -5.11
CA LYS A 27 -6.05 -7.11 -6.48
C LYS A 27 -7.06 -6.01 -6.76
N LYS A 28 -8.00 -5.74 -5.85
CA LYS A 28 -8.99 -4.66 -6.03
C LYS A 28 -8.30 -3.29 -6.14
N ILE A 29 -7.31 -3.03 -5.29
CA ILE A 29 -6.56 -1.75 -5.32
C ILE A 29 -5.82 -1.58 -6.65
N ARG A 30 -5.20 -2.64 -7.17
CA ARG A 30 -4.54 -2.64 -8.49
C ARG A 30 -5.48 -2.47 -9.68
N HIS A 31 -6.78 -2.69 -9.50
CA HIS A 31 -7.79 -2.46 -10.54
C HIS A 31 -8.56 -1.16 -10.31
N PHE A 32 -8.16 -0.35 -9.32
CA PHE A 32 -8.71 0.98 -9.17
C PHE A 32 -8.30 1.83 -10.38
N GLU A 33 -9.24 2.65 -10.87
CA GLU A 33 -9.03 3.44 -12.07
C GLU A 33 -7.80 4.34 -11.92
N GLY A 34 -6.95 4.36 -12.94
CA GLY A 34 -5.69 5.11 -12.91
C GLY A 34 -4.57 4.53 -12.04
N CYS A 35 -4.79 3.43 -11.29
CA CYS A 35 -3.71 2.73 -10.58
C CYS A 35 -2.95 1.79 -11.53
N GLN A 36 -1.70 2.13 -11.82
CA GLN A 36 -0.87 1.36 -12.74
C GLN A 36 0.07 0.38 -12.03
N PHE A 37 0.37 0.63 -10.76
CA PHE A 37 1.27 -0.19 -9.96
C PHE A 37 0.96 -0.07 -8.47
N LEU A 38 1.14 -1.16 -7.74
CA LEU A 38 1.09 -1.19 -6.28
C LEU A 38 1.98 -2.30 -5.72
N GLU A 39 2.89 -1.89 -4.85
CA GLU A 39 3.76 -2.78 -4.06
C GLU A 39 3.72 -2.39 -2.58
N LEU A 40 3.89 -3.39 -1.72
CA LEU A 40 3.99 -3.24 -0.28
C LEU A 40 5.41 -3.63 0.14
N TYR A 41 6.08 -2.72 0.84
CA TYR A 41 7.35 -2.96 1.49
C TYR A 41 7.18 -2.98 3.01
N ARG A 42 8.10 -3.66 3.68
CA ARG A 42 8.27 -3.62 5.13
C ARG A 42 9.63 -3.02 5.43
N ASP A 43 9.72 -2.15 6.44
CA ASP A 43 11.00 -1.62 6.88
C ASP A 43 11.92 -2.77 7.32
N ARG A 44 13.23 -2.60 7.10
CA ARG A 44 14.22 -3.64 7.42
C ARG A 44 14.54 -3.72 8.91
N ASN A 45 14.44 -2.60 9.62
CA ASN A 45 14.84 -2.48 11.02
C ASN A 45 13.62 -2.43 11.95
N ASP A 46 12.48 -1.92 11.48
CA ASP A 46 11.23 -1.87 12.24
C ASP A 46 10.11 -2.64 11.53
N ASP A 47 9.91 -3.85 12.02
CA ASP A 47 8.90 -4.78 11.53
C ASP A 47 7.45 -4.26 11.63
N ASN A 48 7.21 -3.17 12.35
CA ASN A 48 5.88 -2.55 12.45
C ASN A 48 5.66 -1.43 11.44
N ILE A 49 6.68 -1.09 10.65
CA ILE A 49 6.63 -0.05 9.62
C ILE A 49 6.48 -0.69 8.24
N PHE A 50 5.50 -0.19 7.50
CA PHE A 50 5.20 -0.62 6.14
C PHE A 50 5.11 0.57 5.21
N PHE A 51 5.34 0.32 3.93
CA PHE A 51 5.24 1.32 2.88
C PHE A 51 4.42 0.78 1.72
N THR A 52 3.44 1.54 1.24
CA THR A 52 2.91 1.29 -0.11
C THR A 52 3.60 2.22 -1.09
N TYR A 53 3.99 1.65 -2.22
CA TYR A 53 4.57 2.37 -3.34
C TYR A 53 3.69 2.11 -4.57
N SER A 54 3.16 3.19 -5.15
CA SER A 54 2.15 3.09 -6.19
C SER A 54 2.30 4.14 -7.29
N TYR A 55 1.91 3.77 -8.50
CA TYR A 55 1.89 4.65 -9.67
C TYR A 55 0.46 4.96 -10.06
N TRP A 56 0.22 6.24 -10.34
CA TRP A 56 -1.10 6.78 -10.65
C TRP A 56 -1.05 7.63 -11.90
N GLU A 57 -2.09 7.55 -12.72
CA GLU A 57 -2.16 8.29 -13.99
C GLU A 57 -2.23 9.80 -13.80
N SER A 58 -3.07 10.27 -12.88
CA SER A 58 -3.22 11.69 -12.53
C SER A 58 -3.58 11.86 -11.05
N GLU A 59 -3.61 13.11 -10.59
CA GLU A 59 -4.02 13.47 -9.23
C GLU A 59 -5.49 13.16 -8.96
N GLU A 60 -6.35 13.31 -9.97
CA GLU A 60 -7.79 13.03 -9.89
C GLU A 60 -8.12 11.58 -9.55
N HIS A 61 -7.20 10.64 -9.84
CA HIS A 61 -7.37 9.22 -9.52
C HIS A 61 -6.94 8.86 -8.08
N LEU A 62 -6.40 9.82 -7.31
CA LEU A 62 -5.97 9.60 -5.91
C LEU A 62 -7.09 9.80 -4.87
N GLU A 63 -8.18 10.48 -5.26
CA GLU A 63 -9.35 10.88 -4.44
C GLU A 63 -10.55 9.96 -4.66
#